data_AF-M4C4W8-F1
#
_entry.id   AF-M4C4W8-F1
#
_cell.length_a   1.000
_cell.length_b   1.000
_cell.length_c   1.000
_cell.angle_alpha   90.00
_cell.angle_beta   90.00
_cell.angle_gamma   90.00
#
_symmetry.space_group_name_H-M   'P 1'
#
loop_
_entity.id
_entity.type
_entity.pdbx_description
1 polymer ?
#
loop_
_entity_poly.entity_id
_entity_poly.type
_entity_poly.pdbx_seq_one_letter_code
_entity_poly.pdbx_strand_id
1 'polypeptide(L)'
;MDFSEVLLQPETFYVVDGVRPSLYVAKTILVTSPRTEIWKKYDQESCKRLYMPVWTQEEIFRCRQLMYSNTPVEIVEDRYLKWGGIARYVLRYAMDSEKQEELDQAIAKADLKMILSVSVESSGVESDFCHRLLHFRVNWKTLRNEAFDFGSVYIAQKVFATLYKRTRRDLIDFIAASHQLSDFAGERGIFFERLALSMLSQGGSFEARRLTKEGKDYVTGGDEDESKSECVGDDDGGVTMDNRAAFEHVKLRPRKTLFFSQDSEVTNADSDTFLQPASRNFESVDALAKPNELFQVTCARVHPCKQNGLLKALSLLGNPVAPRLYFVVPPDVFEGFKYQDYHTVRGGKVKVVDEKLKKLEQYVIKIDYDYEIRLANDFVEKSINLRVEEGQESSVQSRMSKRSKTANV
;
A
#
# COMPACT_ATOMS: atom_id res chain seq x y z
N MET A 1 16.59 6.46 -44.03
CA MET A 1 16.25 7.90 -44.07
C MET A 1 17.24 8.61 -43.19
N ASP A 2 17.88 9.64 -43.73
CA ASP A 2 18.77 10.51 -42.97
C ASP A 2 17.94 11.66 -42.39
N PHE A 3 17.96 11.83 -41.07
CA PHE A 3 17.23 12.89 -40.35
C PHE A 3 18.15 14.04 -39.94
N SER A 4 19.42 14.04 -40.38
CA SER A 4 20.44 15.01 -39.92
C SER A 4 20.00 16.47 -40.09
N GLU A 5 19.40 16.82 -41.23
CA GLU A 5 18.91 18.19 -41.46
C GLU A 5 17.76 18.59 -40.50
N VAL A 6 16.88 17.65 -40.17
CA VAL A 6 15.74 17.87 -39.26
C VAL A 6 16.21 18.00 -37.81
N LEU A 7 17.25 17.24 -37.43
CA LEU A 7 17.85 17.26 -36.10
C LEU A 7 18.69 18.52 -35.81
N LEU A 8 19.05 19.29 -36.84
CA LEU A 8 19.69 20.60 -36.70
C LEU A 8 18.68 21.72 -36.39
N GLN A 9 17.38 21.47 -36.48
CA GLN A 9 16.35 22.47 -36.17
C GLN A 9 16.04 22.49 -34.66
N PRO A 10 16.11 23.65 -33.98
CA PRO A 10 15.87 23.75 -32.53
C PRO A 10 14.41 23.51 -32.12
N GLU A 11 13.46 23.60 -33.05
CA GLU A 11 12.04 23.30 -32.84
C GLU A 11 11.75 21.79 -32.86
N THR A 12 12.65 20.99 -33.42
CA THR A 12 12.48 19.54 -33.54
C THR A 12 12.57 18.86 -32.17
N PHE A 13 11.66 17.91 -31.93
CA PHE A 13 11.75 16.96 -30.82
C PHE A 13 12.36 15.65 -31.31
N TYR A 14 13.53 15.31 -30.78
CA TYR A 14 14.21 14.05 -31.04
C TYR A 14 13.91 13.06 -29.91
N VAL A 15 12.99 12.13 -30.13
CA VAL A 15 12.61 11.12 -29.15
C VAL A 15 13.38 9.83 -29.42
N VAL A 16 14.14 9.36 -28.43
CA VAL A 16 14.95 8.14 -28.50
C VAL A 16 14.49 7.17 -27.44
N ASP A 17 14.20 5.92 -27.83
CA ASP A 17 13.76 4.87 -26.92
C ASP A 17 14.87 3.83 -26.68
N GLY A 18 15.29 3.68 -25.43
CA GLY A 18 16.16 2.60 -24.96
C GLY A 18 17.58 2.58 -25.53
N VAL A 19 18.03 3.66 -26.18
CA VAL A 19 19.36 3.78 -26.79
C VAL A 19 19.94 5.15 -26.45
N ARG A 20 21.27 5.22 -26.32
CA ARG A 20 21.96 6.49 -26.08
C ARG A 20 21.72 7.44 -27.26
N PRO A 21 21.18 8.66 -27.04
CA PRO A 21 21.00 9.62 -28.11
C PRO A 21 22.35 10.23 -28.53
N SER A 22 22.48 10.53 -29.82
CA SER A 22 23.51 11.46 -30.29
C SER A 22 23.11 12.90 -29.95
N LEU A 23 24.12 13.75 -29.74
CA LEU A 23 23.90 15.16 -29.44
C LEU A 23 23.59 15.95 -30.70
N TYR A 24 22.45 16.63 -30.68
CA TYR A 24 21.96 17.48 -31.76
C TYR A 24 21.42 18.80 -31.20
N VAL A 25 21.16 19.77 -32.09
CA VAL A 25 20.51 21.04 -31.73
C VAL A 25 19.05 20.81 -31.30
N ALA A 26 18.39 19.80 -31.88
CA ALA A 26 17.04 19.40 -31.53
C ALA A 26 16.86 19.07 -30.04
N LYS A 27 15.66 19.35 -29.52
CA LYS A 27 15.25 19.03 -28.16
C LYS A 27 15.16 17.52 -28.01
N THR A 28 16.14 16.95 -27.31
CA THR A 28 16.28 15.49 -27.21
C THR A 28 15.59 14.96 -25.96
N ILE A 29 14.66 14.02 -26.17
CA ILE A 29 13.96 13.29 -25.12
C ILE A 29 14.40 11.83 -25.19
N LEU A 30 15.16 11.40 -24.18
CA LEU A 30 15.50 9.99 -23.98
C LEU A 30 14.41 9.34 -23.12
N VAL A 31 13.74 8.33 -23.68
CA VAL A 31 12.84 7.43 -22.97
C VAL A 31 13.58 6.13 -22.75
N THR A 32 13.73 5.69 -21.51
CA THR A 32 14.43 4.44 -21.23
C THR A 32 13.94 3.83 -19.92
N SER A 33 14.02 2.49 -19.85
CA SER A 33 14.04 1.78 -18.57
C SER A 33 15.20 2.30 -17.69
N PRO A 34 15.23 2.04 -16.37
CA PRO A 34 16.26 2.53 -15.44
C PRO A 34 17.65 1.86 -15.63
N ARG A 35 18.08 1.70 -16.88
CA ARG A 35 19.36 1.15 -17.31
C ARG A 35 20.45 2.20 -17.20
N THR A 36 21.21 2.12 -16.11
CA THR A 36 22.29 3.04 -15.77
C THR A 36 23.28 3.26 -16.92
N GLU A 37 23.58 2.22 -17.70
CA GLU A 37 24.47 2.29 -18.87
C GLU A 37 24.00 3.25 -19.97
N ILE A 38 22.69 3.43 -20.13
CA ILE A 38 22.10 4.29 -21.16
C ILE A 38 22.03 5.74 -20.66
N TRP A 39 21.46 5.96 -19.48
CA TRP A 39 21.15 7.33 -19.04
C TRP A 39 22.29 8.00 -18.25
N LYS A 40 23.15 7.27 -17.52
CA LYS A 40 24.09 7.88 -16.55
C LYS A 40 25.07 8.86 -17.18
N LYS A 41 25.56 8.55 -18.39
CA LYS A 41 26.44 9.47 -19.12
C LYS A 41 25.68 10.65 -19.74
N TYR A 42 24.43 10.43 -20.17
CA TYR A 42 23.59 11.48 -20.72
C TYR A 42 23.15 12.49 -19.65
N ASP A 43 22.92 12.02 -18.43
CA ASP A 43 22.51 12.84 -17.29
C ASP A 43 23.59 13.84 -16.82
N GLN A 44 24.86 13.55 -17.11
CA GLN A 44 25.99 14.43 -16.78
C GLN A 44 26.03 15.72 -17.62
N GLU A 45 25.24 15.80 -18.69
CA GLU A 45 25.28 16.89 -19.67
C GLU A 45 24.15 17.93 -19.49
N SER A 46 23.71 18.18 -18.24
CA SER A 46 22.63 19.11 -17.88
C SER A 46 21.22 18.71 -18.36
N CYS A 47 20.90 17.42 -18.29
CA CYS A 47 19.56 16.93 -18.62
C CYS A 47 18.62 16.96 -17.39
N LYS A 48 17.32 17.16 -17.61
CA LYS A 48 16.32 17.02 -16.55
C LYS A 48 15.76 15.60 -16.54
N ARG A 49 16.02 14.84 -15.48
CA ARG A 49 15.43 13.52 -15.29
C ARG A 49 13.97 13.61 -14.83
N LEU A 50 13.10 12.89 -15.51
CA LEU A 50 11.69 12.74 -15.18
C LEU A 50 11.35 11.24 -15.10
N TYR A 51 10.36 10.90 -14.28
CA TYR A 51 9.90 9.53 -14.09
C TYR A 51 8.48 9.38 -14.64
N MET A 52 8.23 8.28 -15.34
CA MET A 52 6.90 7.98 -15.87
C MET A 52 6.09 7.25 -14.79
N PRO A 53 4.91 7.75 -14.38
CA PRO A 53 4.04 7.01 -13.48
C PRO A 53 3.50 5.75 -14.18
N VAL A 54 3.12 4.76 -13.37
CA VAL A 54 2.35 3.62 -13.87
C VAL A 54 0.94 4.07 -14.24
N TRP A 55 0.27 3.29 -15.10
CA TRP A 55 -1.05 3.63 -15.60
C TRP A 55 -2.10 3.44 -14.51
N THR A 56 -3.03 4.39 -14.42
CA THR A 56 -4.24 4.26 -13.61
C THR A 56 -5.18 3.20 -14.19
N GLN A 57 -6.09 2.71 -13.36
CA GLN A 57 -7.13 1.78 -13.80
C GLN A 57 -7.97 2.39 -14.94
N GLU A 58 -8.33 3.66 -14.85
CA GLU A 58 -9.09 4.35 -15.90
C GLU A 58 -8.36 4.35 -17.24
N GLU A 59 -7.05 4.65 -17.24
CA GLU A 59 -6.22 4.62 -18.45
C GLU A 59 -6.11 3.21 -19.04
N ILE A 60 -5.91 2.19 -18.20
CA ILE A 60 -5.85 0.79 -18.63
C ILE A 60 -7.14 0.38 -19.33
N PHE A 61 -8.30 0.66 -18.73
CA PHE A 61 -9.58 0.26 -19.30
C PHE A 61 -9.92 1.07 -20.55
N ARG A 62 -9.54 2.36 -20.59
CA ARG A 62 -9.69 3.17 -21.79
C ARG A 62 -8.85 2.62 -22.95
N CYS A 63 -7.61 2.26 -22.70
CA CYS A 63 -6.73 1.64 -23.70
C CYS A 63 -7.23 0.26 -24.12
N ARG A 64 -7.75 -0.54 -23.18
CA ARG A 64 -8.42 -1.81 -23.50
C ARG A 64 -9.55 -1.60 -24.51
N GLN A 65 -10.43 -0.63 -24.28
CA GLN A 65 -11.54 -0.36 -25.19
C GLN A 65 -11.07 0.04 -26.60
N LEU A 66 -10.00 0.82 -26.70
CA LEU A 66 -9.52 1.38 -27.96
C LEU A 66 -8.64 0.39 -28.76
N MET A 67 -7.77 -0.37 -28.09
CA MET A 67 -6.71 -1.14 -28.73
C MET A 67 -6.76 -2.65 -28.43
N TYR A 68 -7.41 -3.06 -27.34
CA TYR A 68 -7.46 -4.46 -26.88
C TYR A 68 -8.90 -4.90 -26.63
N SER A 69 -9.83 -4.51 -27.51
CA SER A 69 -11.28 -4.71 -27.32
C SER A 69 -11.68 -6.19 -27.26
N ASN A 70 -10.83 -7.08 -27.77
CA ASN A 70 -11.00 -8.53 -27.72
C ASN A 70 -10.53 -9.17 -26.39
N THR A 71 -9.74 -8.47 -25.57
CA THR A 71 -9.26 -8.99 -24.29
C THR A 71 -10.38 -8.87 -23.25
N PRO A 72 -10.85 -9.95 -22.62
CA PRO A 72 -11.92 -9.90 -21.61
C PRO A 72 -11.61 -8.91 -20.47
N VAL A 73 -12.63 -8.18 -20.00
CA VAL A 73 -12.46 -7.16 -18.97
C VAL A 73 -11.98 -7.78 -17.66
N GLU A 74 -12.51 -8.95 -17.34
CA GLU A 74 -12.24 -9.70 -16.12
C GLU A 74 -10.77 -10.15 -16.07
N ILE A 75 -10.17 -10.49 -17.22
CA ILE A 75 -8.75 -10.83 -17.31
C ILE A 75 -7.89 -9.58 -17.05
N VAL A 76 -8.27 -8.45 -17.63
CA VAL A 76 -7.55 -7.17 -17.44
C VAL A 76 -7.64 -6.72 -15.99
N GLU A 77 -8.79 -6.89 -15.34
CA GLU A 77 -9.00 -6.66 -13.92
C GLU A 77 -8.07 -7.52 -13.06
N ASP A 78 -8.07 -8.84 -13.26
CA ASP A 78 -7.17 -9.74 -12.55
C ASP A 78 -5.70 -9.38 -12.76
N ARG A 79 -5.30 -9.03 -13.99
CA ARG A 79 -3.91 -8.63 -14.26
C ARG A 79 -3.57 -7.31 -13.61
N TYR A 80 -4.47 -6.34 -13.59
CA TYR A 80 -4.24 -5.06 -12.90
C TYR A 80 -4.08 -5.25 -11.39
N LEU A 81 -4.85 -6.15 -10.78
CA LEU A 81 -4.69 -6.47 -9.35
C LEU A 81 -3.33 -7.13 -9.04
N LYS A 82 -2.78 -7.92 -9.95
CA LYS A 82 -1.48 -8.59 -9.79
C LYS A 82 -0.30 -7.69 -10.14
N TRP A 83 -0.30 -7.10 -11.33
CA TRP A 83 0.81 -6.33 -11.89
C TRP A 83 0.71 -4.83 -11.63
N GLY A 84 -0.37 -4.35 -11.02
CA GLY A 84 -0.64 -2.91 -10.90
C GLY A 84 -0.82 -2.26 -12.27
N GLY A 85 -0.36 -1.01 -12.39
CA GLY A 85 -0.50 -0.18 -13.59
C GLY A 85 0.45 -0.46 -14.75
N ILE A 86 1.07 -1.64 -14.83
CA ILE A 86 2.01 -1.96 -15.93
C ILE A 86 1.25 -2.43 -17.16
N ALA A 87 0.90 -1.48 -18.03
CA ALA A 87 0.09 -1.71 -19.23
C ALA A 87 0.56 -2.89 -20.11
N ARG A 88 1.88 -3.14 -20.16
CA ARG A 88 2.45 -4.25 -20.92
C ARG A 88 1.93 -5.61 -20.44
N TYR A 89 1.95 -5.88 -19.13
CA TYR A 89 1.48 -7.15 -18.58
C TYR A 89 -0.04 -7.21 -18.41
N VAL A 90 -0.68 -6.04 -18.24
CA VAL A 90 -2.12 -5.93 -18.03
C VAL A 90 -2.91 -6.02 -19.34
N LEU A 91 -2.35 -5.54 -20.45
CA LEU A 91 -3.04 -5.48 -21.75
C LEU A 91 -2.37 -6.38 -22.79
N ARG A 92 -1.11 -6.09 -23.15
CA ARG A 92 -0.42 -6.77 -24.25
C ARG A 92 -0.20 -8.25 -23.97
N TYR A 93 0.18 -8.60 -22.73
CA TYR A 93 0.43 -9.97 -22.30
C TYR A 93 -0.67 -10.54 -21.40
N ALA A 94 -1.86 -9.95 -21.41
CA ALA A 94 -2.94 -10.33 -20.49
C ALA A 94 -3.28 -11.84 -20.55
N MET A 95 -3.28 -12.39 -21.76
CA MET A 95 -3.61 -13.79 -22.06
C MET A 95 -2.39 -14.68 -22.34
N ASP A 96 -1.17 -14.16 -22.17
CA ASP A 96 0.08 -14.91 -22.41
C ASP A 96 0.55 -15.56 -21.10
N SER A 97 0.38 -16.87 -20.96
CA SER A 97 0.67 -17.58 -19.71
C SER A 97 2.14 -17.50 -19.30
N GLU A 98 3.08 -17.59 -20.25
CA GLU A 98 4.52 -17.55 -19.95
C GLU A 98 4.91 -16.16 -19.42
N LYS A 99 4.35 -15.10 -20.03
CA LYS A 99 4.56 -13.72 -19.56
C LYS A 99 3.89 -13.41 -18.23
N GLN A 100 2.86 -14.14 -17.85
CA GLN A 100 2.23 -14.00 -16.54
C GLN A 100 3.04 -14.72 -15.44
N GLU A 101 3.56 -15.91 -15.72
CA GLU A 101 4.40 -16.70 -14.78
C GLU A 101 5.70 -15.98 -14.40
N GLU A 102 6.15 -15.10 -15.29
CA GLU A 102 7.25 -14.17 -15.12
C GLU A 102 7.12 -13.30 -13.83
N LEU A 103 5.90 -13.05 -13.30
CA LEU A 103 5.69 -12.43 -11.98
C LEU A 103 5.99 -13.39 -10.82
N ASP A 104 5.46 -14.61 -10.91
CA ASP A 104 5.62 -15.63 -9.86
C ASP A 104 7.10 -16.02 -9.72
N GLN A 105 7.83 -16.09 -10.82
CA GLN A 105 9.28 -16.27 -10.82
C GLN A 105 10.02 -15.12 -10.14
N ALA A 106 9.56 -13.87 -10.31
CA ALA A 106 10.14 -12.71 -9.64
C ALA A 106 9.87 -12.75 -8.13
N ILE A 107 8.63 -13.09 -7.73
CA ILE A 107 8.23 -13.27 -6.33
C ILE A 107 9.06 -14.38 -5.67
N ALA A 108 9.23 -15.53 -6.32
CA ALA A 108 9.99 -16.65 -5.79
C ALA A 108 11.47 -16.29 -5.54
N LYS A 109 12.03 -15.37 -6.34
CA LYS A 109 13.40 -14.86 -6.21
C LYS A 109 13.53 -13.68 -5.26
N ALA A 110 12.43 -13.19 -4.66
CA ALA A 110 12.48 -12.05 -3.76
C ALA A 110 13.40 -12.32 -2.57
N ASP A 111 14.22 -11.32 -2.27
CA ASP A 111 15.20 -11.33 -1.18
C ASP A 111 15.21 -9.94 -0.53
N LEU A 112 15.29 -9.91 0.80
CA LEU A 112 15.17 -8.67 1.56
C LEU A 112 16.31 -7.70 1.24
N LYS A 113 17.56 -8.17 1.23
CA LYS A 113 18.73 -7.34 0.94
C LYS A 113 18.64 -6.76 -0.47
N MET A 114 18.17 -7.56 -1.41
CA MET A 114 17.99 -7.15 -2.79
C MET A 114 16.92 -6.06 -2.93
N ILE A 115 15.76 -6.22 -2.29
CA ILE A 115 14.70 -5.20 -2.25
C ILE A 115 15.23 -3.88 -1.66
N LEU A 116 15.95 -3.95 -0.54
CA LEU A 116 16.53 -2.77 0.11
C LEU A 116 17.64 -2.10 -0.73
N SER A 117 18.37 -2.88 -1.54
CA SER A 117 19.46 -2.35 -2.39
C SER A 117 18.97 -1.60 -3.63
N VAL A 118 17.73 -1.84 -4.07
CA VAL A 118 17.12 -1.11 -5.19
C VAL A 118 16.57 0.24 -4.74
N SER A 119 16.13 0.34 -3.50
CA SER A 119 15.68 1.60 -2.91
C SER A 119 16.78 2.65 -2.79
N VAL A 120 18.03 2.22 -2.63
CA VAL A 120 19.19 3.10 -2.64
C VAL A 120 19.58 3.34 -4.10
N GLU A 121 19.36 4.56 -4.62
CA GLU A 121 19.57 5.01 -6.01
C GLU A 121 21.01 4.80 -6.58
N SER A 122 21.88 4.09 -5.85
CA SER A 122 23.31 3.94 -6.12
C SER A 122 23.74 2.56 -6.61
N SER A 123 22.92 1.51 -6.52
CA SER A 123 23.46 0.16 -6.67
C SER A 123 23.79 -0.22 -8.11
N GLY A 124 23.14 0.38 -9.12
CA GLY A 124 23.33 -0.04 -10.52
C GLY A 124 23.09 -1.54 -10.73
N VAL A 125 22.48 -2.22 -9.75
CA VAL A 125 22.21 -3.65 -9.78
C VAL A 125 21.01 -3.83 -10.67
N GLU A 126 21.32 -4.17 -11.91
CA GLU A 126 20.37 -4.59 -12.92
C GLU A 126 19.77 -5.92 -12.47
N SER A 127 18.60 -5.83 -11.86
CA SER A 127 17.78 -7.01 -11.63
C SER A 127 16.45 -6.81 -12.33
N ASP A 128 16.33 -7.45 -13.49
CA ASP A 128 15.10 -7.53 -14.28
C ASP A 128 13.89 -8.02 -13.46
N PHE A 129 14.13 -8.76 -12.36
CA PHE A 129 13.04 -9.20 -11.49
C PHE A 129 12.63 -8.13 -10.47
N CYS A 130 13.52 -7.22 -10.06
CA CYS A 130 13.15 -6.16 -9.11
C CYS A 130 12.14 -5.18 -9.68
N HIS A 131 12.31 -4.77 -10.95
CA HIS A 131 11.39 -3.84 -11.62
C HIS A 131 9.99 -4.41 -11.85
N ARG A 132 9.83 -5.73 -11.71
CA ARG A 132 8.51 -6.40 -11.74
C ARG A 132 7.82 -6.36 -10.39
N LEU A 133 8.60 -6.27 -9.30
CA LEU A 133 8.08 -6.22 -7.94
C LEU A 133 7.91 -4.79 -7.46
N LEU A 134 8.84 -3.90 -7.80
CA LEU A 134 8.91 -2.53 -7.32
C LEU A 134 8.68 -1.53 -8.46
N HIS A 135 7.78 -0.57 -8.24
CA HIS A 135 7.46 0.53 -9.14
C HIS A 135 7.88 1.86 -8.53
N PHE A 136 8.14 2.85 -9.38
CA PHE A 136 8.37 4.22 -8.95
C PHE A 136 7.08 4.85 -8.41
N ARG A 137 7.17 5.45 -7.22
CA ARG A 137 6.17 6.39 -6.74
C ARG A 137 6.53 7.77 -7.26
N VAL A 138 5.74 8.26 -8.21
CA VAL A 138 6.02 9.51 -8.93
C VAL A 138 5.08 10.61 -8.48
N ASN A 139 5.65 11.78 -8.17
CA ASN A 139 4.85 12.98 -7.97
C ASN A 139 4.26 13.45 -9.31
N TRP A 140 2.94 13.38 -9.49
CA TRP A 140 2.32 13.68 -10.78
C TRP A 140 2.52 15.13 -11.25
N LYS A 141 2.77 16.09 -10.34
CA LYS A 141 2.98 17.50 -10.70
C LYS A 141 4.40 17.79 -11.15
N THR A 142 5.37 17.15 -10.52
CA THR A 142 6.80 17.43 -10.76
C THR A 142 7.48 16.36 -11.60
N LEU A 143 6.84 15.19 -11.78
CA LEU A 143 7.36 13.98 -12.40
C LEU A 143 8.70 13.53 -11.79
N ARG A 144 8.88 13.78 -10.50
CA ARG A 144 10.03 13.32 -9.72
C ARG A 144 9.70 11.99 -9.04
N ASN A 145 10.71 11.14 -8.94
CA ASN A 145 10.67 9.98 -8.06
C ASN A 145 10.60 10.46 -6.61
N GLU A 146 9.66 9.93 -5.85
CA GLU A 146 9.54 10.17 -4.41
C GLU A 146 10.04 8.97 -3.61
N ALA A 147 9.86 7.75 -4.12
CA ALA A 147 10.27 6.49 -3.49
C ALA A 147 10.02 5.31 -4.44
N PHE A 148 10.46 4.12 -4.03
CA PHE A 148 9.96 2.86 -4.59
C PHE A 148 8.80 2.31 -3.75
N ASP A 149 7.95 1.53 -4.40
CA ASP A 149 6.84 0.84 -3.75
C ASP A 149 6.57 -0.50 -4.44
N PHE A 150 5.94 -1.46 -3.76
CA PHE A 150 5.49 -2.66 -4.45
C PHE A 150 4.45 -2.33 -5.51
N GLY A 151 4.54 -3.03 -6.64
CA GLY A 151 3.72 -2.73 -7.80
C GLY A 151 2.22 -2.94 -7.60
N SER A 152 1.85 -3.76 -6.63
CA SER A 152 0.48 -4.02 -6.22
C SER A 152 0.42 -4.53 -4.78
N VAL A 153 -0.78 -4.54 -4.19
CA VAL A 153 -1.05 -5.19 -2.90
C VAL A 153 -0.76 -6.69 -2.98
N TYR A 154 -1.09 -7.33 -4.11
CA TYR A 154 -0.80 -8.74 -4.38
C TYR A 154 0.70 -9.03 -4.30
N ILE A 155 1.53 -8.23 -4.98
CA ILE A 155 2.99 -8.38 -4.97
C ILE A 155 3.51 -8.21 -3.54
N ALA A 156 3.10 -7.14 -2.85
CA ALA A 156 3.52 -6.90 -1.48
C ALA A 156 3.21 -8.08 -0.54
N GLN A 157 2.01 -8.67 -0.68
CA GLN A 157 1.58 -9.82 0.11
C GLN A 157 2.41 -11.07 -0.20
N LYS A 158 2.59 -11.40 -1.49
CA LYS A 158 3.32 -12.59 -1.91
C LYS A 158 4.83 -12.50 -1.63
N VAL A 159 5.42 -11.32 -1.78
CA VAL A 159 6.81 -11.05 -1.40
C VAL A 159 6.97 -11.17 0.12
N PHE A 160 6.09 -10.53 0.90
CA PHE A 160 6.12 -10.66 2.37
C PHE A 160 6.02 -12.12 2.81
N ALA A 161 5.07 -12.89 2.27
CA ALA A 161 4.92 -14.32 2.60
C ALA A 161 6.17 -15.13 2.23
N THR A 162 6.79 -14.83 1.09
CA THR A 162 8.03 -15.48 0.64
C THR A 162 9.18 -15.19 1.60
N LEU A 163 9.38 -13.91 1.97
CA LEU A 163 10.43 -13.50 2.92
C LEU A 163 10.17 -14.05 4.31
N TYR A 164 8.93 -14.01 4.79
CA TYR A 164 8.56 -14.54 6.10
C TYR A 164 8.83 -16.05 6.19
N LYS A 165 8.54 -16.80 5.12
CA LYS A 165 8.80 -18.25 5.08
C LYS A 165 10.31 -18.58 5.03
N ARG A 166 11.12 -17.77 4.34
CA ARG A 166 12.54 -18.07 4.08
C ARG A 166 13.48 -17.46 5.12
N THR A 167 13.25 -16.21 5.48
CA THR A 167 14.15 -15.35 6.27
C THR A 167 13.33 -14.54 7.29
N ARG A 168 12.46 -15.20 8.06
CA ARG A 168 11.61 -14.56 9.09
C ARG A 168 12.42 -13.66 10.01
N ARG A 169 13.51 -14.19 10.58
CA ARG A 169 14.35 -13.48 11.56
C ARG A 169 14.87 -12.18 10.95
N ASP A 170 15.55 -12.24 9.81
CA ASP A 170 16.07 -11.07 9.12
C ASP A 170 14.99 -10.03 8.78
N LEU A 171 13.79 -10.48 8.38
CA LEU A 171 12.65 -9.59 8.10
C LEU A 171 12.15 -8.88 9.36
N ILE A 172 11.96 -9.62 10.45
CA ILE A 172 11.48 -9.06 11.73
C ILE A 172 12.55 -8.14 12.33
N ASP A 173 13.83 -8.54 12.31
CA ASP A 173 14.95 -7.74 12.76
C ASP A 173 15.04 -6.43 11.98
N PHE A 174 14.85 -6.48 10.66
CA PHE A 174 14.76 -5.28 9.84
C PHE A 174 13.61 -4.38 10.27
N ILE A 175 12.38 -4.90 10.43
CA ILE A 175 11.20 -4.10 10.85
C ILE A 175 11.42 -3.45 12.22
N ALA A 176 12.03 -4.19 13.15
CA ALA A 176 12.30 -3.74 14.52
C ALA A 176 13.41 -2.67 14.57
N ALA A 177 14.53 -2.88 13.87
CA ALA A 177 15.71 -2.03 13.97
C ALA A 177 15.70 -0.81 13.03
N SER A 178 14.98 -0.87 11.91
CA SER A 178 15.01 0.19 10.88
C SER A 178 14.31 1.50 11.30
N HIS A 179 13.69 1.57 12.48
CA HIS A 179 13.08 2.81 13.00
C HIS A 179 14.08 3.97 13.15
N GLN A 180 15.38 3.66 13.26
CA GLN A 180 16.47 4.62 13.40
C GLN A 180 17.03 5.11 12.05
N LEU A 181 16.61 4.49 10.94
CA LEU A 181 17.15 4.72 9.61
C LEU A 181 16.08 5.37 8.73
N SER A 182 16.17 6.70 8.55
CA SER A 182 15.22 7.47 7.74
C SER A 182 15.06 6.93 6.32
N ASP A 183 16.14 6.40 5.75
CA ASP A 183 16.22 5.94 4.36
C ASP A 183 15.35 4.70 4.10
N PHE A 184 14.96 3.97 5.14
CA PHE A 184 14.16 2.75 5.05
C PHE A 184 12.74 2.90 5.61
N ALA A 185 12.31 4.13 5.90
CA ALA A 185 11.01 4.38 6.52
C ALA A 185 9.83 3.86 5.66
N GLY A 186 9.95 3.95 4.33
CA GLY A 186 8.92 3.47 3.41
C GLY A 186 8.79 1.94 3.41
N GLU A 187 9.91 1.24 3.28
CA GLU A 187 10.02 -0.21 3.25
C GLU A 187 9.63 -0.82 4.59
N ARG A 188 10.10 -0.22 5.69
CA ARG A 188 9.68 -0.58 7.04
C ARG A 188 8.16 -0.52 7.17
N GLY A 189 7.55 0.58 6.73
CA GLY A 189 6.11 0.77 6.76
C GLY A 189 5.36 -0.32 6.00
N ILE A 190 5.81 -0.64 4.79
CA ILE A 190 5.20 -1.67 3.94
C ILE A 190 5.26 -3.06 4.60
N PHE A 191 6.44 -3.48 5.07
CA PHE A 191 6.59 -4.80 5.67
C PHE A 191 5.89 -4.90 7.03
N PHE A 192 5.92 -3.81 7.81
CA PHE A 192 5.17 -3.72 9.06
C PHE A 192 3.66 -3.82 8.83
N GLU A 193 3.11 -3.10 7.83
CA GLU A 193 1.71 -3.19 7.44
C GLU A 193 1.31 -4.63 7.13
N ARG A 194 2.11 -5.35 6.31
CA ARG A 194 1.81 -6.75 5.95
C ARG A 194 1.89 -7.69 7.15
N LEU A 195 2.85 -7.49 8.05
CA LEU A 195 2.93 -8.25 9.30
C LEU A 195 1.71 -8.00 10.18
N ALA A 196 1.41 -6.74 10.45
CA ALA A 196 0.31 -6.31 11.31
C ALA A 196 -1.04 -6.83 10.80
N LEU A 197 -1.37 -6.60 9.53
CA LEU A 197 -2.63 -7.06 8.94
C LEU A 197 -2.75 -8.58 8.94
N SER A 198 -1.63 -9.31 8.75
CA SER A 198 -1.61 -10.77 8.85
C SER A 198 -1.93 -11.24 10.28
N MET A 199 -1.34 -10.61 11.29
CA MET A 199 -1.61 -10.92 12.70
C MET A 199 -3.06 -10.63 13.09
N LEU A 200 -3.58 -9.45 12.73
CA LEU A 200 -4.95 -9.04 13.07
C LEU A 200 -5.99 -9.98 12.45
N SER A 201 -5.77 -10.43 11.20
CA SER A 201 -6.67 -11.38 10.54
C SER A 201 -6.73 -12.74 11.25
N GLN A 202 -5.65 -13.16 11.91
CA GLN A 202 -5.60 -14.41 12.66
C GLN A 202 -6.21 -14.29 14.06
N GLY A 203 -6.56 -13.06 14.48
CA GLY A 203 -7.06 -12.79 15.81
C GLY A 203 -6.03 -13.04 16.90
N GLY A 204 -6.47 -12.97 18.15
CA GLY A 204 -5.60 -13.08 19.32
C GLY A 204 -5.89 -12.01 20.35
N SER A 205 -5.04 -11.94 21.36
CA SER A 205 -5.05 -10.91 22.38
C SER A 205 -3.94 -9.93 22.09
N PHE A 206 -4.26 -8.66 21.96
CA PHE A 206 -3.30 -7.61 21.62
C PHE A 206 -3.28 -6.56 22.73
N GLU A 207 -2.09 -6.16 23.15
CA GLU A 207 -1.94 -5.03 24.06
C GLU A 207 -2.42 -3.75 23.37
N ALA A 208 -3.27 -3.00 24.05
CA ALA A 208 -3.91 -1.83 23.52
C ALA A 208 -4.17 -0.78 24.60
N ARG A 209 -4.41 0.45 24.16
CA ARG A 209 -4.92 1.51 25.03
C ARG A 209 -5.84 2.44 24.26
N ARG A 210 -6.85 2.93 24.96
CA ARG A 210 -7.74 3.96 24.44
C ARG A 210 -6.97 5.28 24.29
N LEU A 211 -7.20 5.97 23.18
CA LEU A 211 -6.67 7.31 22.92
C LEU A 211 -7.75 8.34 23.24
N THR A 212 -7.48 9.20 24.20
CA THR A 212 -8.31 10.37 24.51
C THR A 212 -7.63 11.62 24.01
N LYS A 213 -8.44 12.60 23.58
CA LYS A 213 -7.90 13.92 23.27
C LYS A 213 -7.38 14.49 24.58
N GLU A 214 -6.08 14.81 24.64
CA GLU A 214 -5.53 15.51 25.80
C GLU A 214 -6.39 16.75 26.03
N GLY A 215 -7.03 16.82 27.20
CA GLY A 215 -7.70 18.03 27.62
C GLY A 215 -6.67 19.14 27.56
N LYS A 216 -6.99 20.24 26.88
CA LYS A 216 -6.41 21.50 27.34
C LYS A 216 -6.90 21.61 28.77
N ASP A 217 -6.01 21.47 29.74
CA ASP A 217 -6.29 21.95 31.08
C ASP A 217 -6.67 23.41 30.89
N TYR A 218 -7.97 23.68 30.95
CA TYR A 218 -8.44 25.00 31.29
C TYR A 218 -8.04 25.16 32.74
N VAL A 219 -6.79 25.55 32.97
CA VAL A 219 -6.40 26.25 34.17
C VAL A 219 -7.28 27.48 34.18
N THR A 220 -8.43 27.38 34.85
CA THR A 220 -9.13 28.53 35.41
C THR A 220 -8.24 29.06 36.52
N GLY A 221 -7.13 29.68 36.12
CA GLY A 221 -6.35 30.57 36.95
C GLY A 221 -6.92 31.95 36.69
N GLY A 222 -7.69 32.45 37.65
CA GLY A 222 -7.95 33.87 37.75
C GLY A 222 -6.63 34.62 37.82
N ASP A 223 -6.67 35.83 37.28
CA ASP A 223 -5.62 36.82 37.33
C ASP A 223 -5.08 36.95 38.77
N GLU A 224 -3.76 36.96 38.92
CA GLU A 224 -3.04 37.92 39.76
C GLU A 224 -1.54 37.88 39.47
N ASP A 225 -0.94 39.02 39.76
CA ASP A 225 0.21 39.64 39.11
C ASP A 225 1.54 39.28 39.79
N GLU A 226 2.62 39.49 39.03
CA GLU A 226 3.96 39.90 39.45
C GLU A 226 4.79 39.17 40.57
N SER A 227 6.02 38.84 40.15
CA SER A 227 7.31 39.07 40.85
C SER A 227 7.95 37.99 41.76
N LYS A 228 9.10 37.50 41.28
CA LYS A 228 10.37 37.09 41.96
C LYS A 228 10.35 36.80 43.48
N SER A 229 10.87 35.63 43.88
CA SER A 229 12.17 35.46 44.60
C SER A 229 12.33 34.05 45.18
N GLU A 230 13.58 33.60 45.27
CA GLU A 230 14.06 32.34 45.86
C GLU A 230 13.67 32.15 47.33
N CYS A 231 13.42 30.90 47.73
CA CYS A 231 13.97 30.31 48.96
C CYS A 231 13.81 28.78 49.01
N VAL A 232 14.81 28.16 49.64
CA VAL A 232 15.03 26.74 49.91
C VAL A 232 14.07 26.24 51.01
N GLY A 233 13.62 25.00 50.89
CA GLY A 233 12.99 24.24 51.97
C GLY A 233 12.77 22.78 51.57
N ASP A 234 13.52 21.88 52.20
CA ASP A 234 13.27 20.44 52.20
C ASP A 234 11.92 20.15 52.88
N ASP A 235 11.05 19.32 52.28
CA ASP A 235 10.35 18.28 53.03
C ASP A 235 9.76 17.19 52.12
N ASP A 236 9.70 16.02 52.72
CA ASP A 236 9.28 14.71 52.28
C ASP A 236 7.84 14.65 51.74
N GLY A 237 7.63 13.85 50.70
CA GLY A 237 6.32 13.73 50.06
C GLY A 237 6.39 12.97 48.74
N GLY A 238 6.51 11.64 48.82
CA GLY A 238 6.43 10.76 47.67
C GLY A 238 5.17 10.99 46.83
N VAL A 239 5.35 11.59 45.66
CA VAL A 239 4.34 11.61 44.60
C VAL A 239 4.69 10.52 43.60
N THR A 240 4.33 9.28 43.91
CA THR A 240 4.11 8.27 42.87
C THR A 240 2.77 8.57 42.23
N MET A 241 2.73 9.47 41.24
CA MET A 241 1.61 9.49 40.30
C MET A 241 1.74 8.29 39.36
N ASP A 242 1.32 7.13 39.86
CA ASP A 242 1.01 5.95 39.05
C ASP A 242 -0.23 6.27 38.19
N ASN A 243 -0.03 7.08 37.15
CA ASN A 243 -0.95 7.19 36.01
C ASN A 243 -0.62 6.13 34.97
N ARG A 244 -0.26 4.92 35.40
CA ARG A 244 -0.14 3.77 34.52
C ARG A 244 -1.56 3.30 34.21
N ALA A 245 -2.17 3.95 33.22
CA ALA A 245 -3.42 3.48 32.63
C ALA A 245 -3.30 1.97 32.42
N ALA A 246 -4.15 1.19 33.09
CA ALA A 246 -4.10 -0.26 33.03
C ALA A 246 -4.07 -0.69 31.55
N PHE A 247 -2.99 -1.36 31.13
CA PHE A 247 -2.88 -1.83 29.76
C PHE A 247 -4.07 -2.74 29.45
N GLU A 248 -4.93 -2.29 28.54
CA GLU A 248 -6.07 -3.07 28.11
C GLU A 248 -5.59 -4.09 27.07
N HIS A 249 -6.24 -5.24 27.03
CA HIS A 249 -6.04 -6.20 25.94
C HIS A 249 -7.27 -6.22 25.07
N VAL A 250 -7.09 -5.98 23.77
CA VAL A 250 -8.15 -6.15 22.77
C VAL A 250 -8.09 -7.58 22.26
N LYS A 251 -9.19 -8.31 22.44
CA LYS A 251 -9.34 -9.65 21.89
C LYS A 251 -9.99 -9.57 20.53
N LEU A 252 -9.22 -9.85 19.48
CA LEU A 252 -9.74 -9.97 18.12
C LEU A 252 -10.01 -11.44 17.82
N ARG A 253 -11.09 -11.72 17.11
CA ARG A 253 -11.38 -13.07 16.62
C ARG A 253 -10.65 -13.34 15.30
N PRO A 254 -10.25 -14.60 15.04
CA PRO A 254 -9.77 -15.01 13.73
C PRO A 254 -10.83 -14.77 12.65
N ARG A 255 -10.41 -14.31 11.48
CA ARG A 255 -11.26 -13.96 10.34
C ARG A 255 -10.58 -14.33 9.03
N LYS A 256 -11.38 -14.65 8.01
CA LYS A 256 -10.86 -14.90 6.66
C LYS A 256 -10.57 -13.57 5.98
N THR A 257 -9.36 -13.40 5.46
CA THR A 257 -9.01 -12.20 4.71
C THR A 257 -9.68 -12.19 3.33
N LEU A 258 -10.30 -11.08 2.97
CA LEU A 258 -10.81 -10.76 1.64
C LEU A 258 -10.19 -9.44 1.16
N PHE A 259 -9.58 -9.46 -0.03
CA PHE A 259 -9.12 -8.25 -0.70
C PHE A 259 -10.22 -7.72 -1.61
N PHE A 260 -10.84 -6.60 -1.26
CA PHE A 260 -11.96 -6.05 -2.02
C PHE A 260 -11.51 -4.97 -3.01
N SER A 261 -12.13 -4.96 -4.18
CA SER A 261 -11.95 -3.91 -5.20
C SER A 261 -13.19 -3.03 -5.34
N GLN A 262 -14.35 -3.51 -4.88
CA GLN A 262 -15.62 -2.80 -4.95
C GLN A 262 -16.26 -2.63 -3.58
N ASP A 263 -16.94 -1.49 -3.40
CA ASP A 263 -17.66 -1.16 -2.17
C ASP A 263 -18.75 -2.22 -1.85
N SER A 264 -19.34 -2.85 -2.87
CA SER A 264 -20.37 -3.91 -2.72
C SER A 264 -19.85 -5.18 -2.03
N GLU A 265 -18.57 -5.51 -2.21
CA GLU A 265 -17.94 -6.67 -1.57
C GLU A 265 -17.85 -6.46 -0.05
N VAL A 266 -17.57 -5.22 0.38
CA VAL A 266 -17.59 -4.85 1.79
C VAL A 266 -19.01 -4.93 2.37
N THR A 267 -20.00 -4.39 1.67
CA THR A 267 -21.39 -4.42 2.16
C THR A 267 -21.93 -5.84 2.24
N ASN A 268 -21.55 -6.73 1.32
CA ASN A 268 -22.02 -8.12 1.26
C ASN A 268 -21.22 -9.09 2.14
N ALA A 269 -20.02 -8.72 2.59
CA ALA A 269 -19.18 -9.58 3.42
C ALA A 269 -19.86 -9.95 4.75
N ASP A 270 -19.64 -11.17 5.22
CA ASP A 270 -20.08 -11.59 6.55
C ASP A 270 -19.24 -10.94 7.66
N SER A 271 -19.61 -11.21 8.91
CA SER A 271 -18.89 -10.66 10.06
C SER A 271 -17.56 -11.36 10.35
N ASP A 272 -17.31 -12.51 9.71
CA ASP A 272 -16.13 -13.35 9.88
C ASP A 272 -15.06 -13.04 8.82
N THR A 273 -15.26 -11.98 8.04
CA THR A 273 -14.35 -11.50 7.01
C THR A 273 -13.50 -10.33 7.51
N PHE A 274 -12.19 -10.41 7.28
CA PHE A 274 -11.23 -9.32 7.47
C PHE A 274 -10.97 -8.66 6.12
N LEU A 275 -11.44 -7.43 5.95
CA LEU A 275 -11.52 -6.78 4.65
C LEU A 275 -10.32 -5.86 4.46
N GLN A 276 -9.53 -6.12 3.41
CA GLN A 276 -8.42 -5.27 3.01
C GLN A 276 -8.69 -4.68 1.62
N PRO A 277 -8.42 -3.40 1.35
CA PRO A 277 -8.48 -2.87 0.00
C PRO A 277 -7.48 -3.59 -0.91
N ALA A 278 -7.91 -4.04 -2.08
CA ALA A 278 -7.03 -4.65 -3.08
C ALA A 278 -6.12 -3.61 -3.78
N SER A 279 -6.43 -2.32 -3.62
CA SER A 279 -5.66 -1.18 -4.11
C SER A 279 -5.56 -0.09 -3.04
N ARG A 280 -4.51 0.73 -3.09
CA ARG A 280 -4.22 1.79 -2.08
C ARG A 280 -5.12 3.03 -2.18
N ASN A 281 -6.30 2.90 -2.78
CA ASN A 281 -7.23 4.01 -3.00
C ASN A 281 -8.04 4.36 -1.74
N PHE A 282 -7.89 3.58 -0.67
CA PHE A 282 -8.60 3.79 0.59
C PHE A 282 -7.77 4.65 1.56
N GLU A 283 -7.98 5.97 1.49
CA GLU A 283 -7.03 6.97 2.02
C GLU A 283 -6.92 7.10 3.55
N SER A 284 -7.63 6.30 4.35
CA SER A 284 -7.70 6.51 5.82
C SER A 284 -7.65 5.25 6.66
N VAL A 285 -7.81 4.07 6.07
CA VAL A 285 -7.76 2.79 6.80
C VAL A 285 -7.18 1.73 5.86
N ASP A 286 -6.41 0.82 6.43
CA ASP A 286 -5.75 -0.27 5.72
C ASP A 286 -6.57 -1.56 5.79
N ALA A 287 -7.47 -1.67 6.77
CA ALA A 287 -8.45 -2.76 6.84
C ALA A 287 -9.73 -2.38 7.59
N LEU A 288 -10.76 -3.20 7.37
CA LEU A 288 -12.07 -3.11 8.01
C LEU A 288 -12.43 -4.50 8.56
N ALA A 289 -13.15 -4.54 9.68
CA ALA A 289 -13.85 -5.75 10.09
C ALA A 289 -15.24 -5.41 10.65
N LYS A 290 -16.23 -6.19 10.22
CA LYS A 290 -17.59 -6.03 10.70
C LYS A 290 -17.71 -6.51 12.17
N PRO A 291 -18.61 -5.86 12.94
CA PRO A 291 -19.54 -4.81 12.52
C PRO A 291 -18.98 -3.38 12.58
N ASN A 292 -17.86 -3.13 13.28
CA ASN A 292 -17.53 -1.78 13.75
C ASN A 292 -16.03 -1.49 13.92
N GLU A 293 -15.15 -2.32 13.36
CA GLU A 293 -13.70 -2.21 13.54
C GLU A 293 -13.05 -1.62 12.28
N LEU A 294 -12.28 -0.55 12.47
CA LEU A 294 -11.44 0.08 11.46
C LEU A 294 -9.98 -0.06 11.89
N PHE A 295 -9.08 -0.36 10.97
CA PHE A 295 -7.65 -0.52 11.25
C PHE A 295 -6.82 0.42 10.39
N GLN A 296 -5.91 1.15 11.03
CA GLN A 296 -4.93 1.99 10.37
C GLN A 296 -3.55 1.65 10.89
N VAL A 297 -2.71 1.10 10.01
CA VAL A 297 -1.35 0.69 10.34
C VAL A 297 -0.41 1.86 10.13
N THR A 298 0.47 2.11 11.11
CA THR A 298 1.44 3.22 10.98
C THR A 298 2.72 2.94 11.78
N CYS A 299 3.86 3.31 11.19
CA CYS A 299 5.14 3.41 11.90
C CYS A 299 5.44 4.85 12.36
N ALA A 300 4.58 5.82 12.04
CA ALA A 300 4.73 7.22 12.44
C ALA A 300 3.94 7.52 13.72
N ARG A 301 4.47 8.40 14.57
CA ARG A 301 3.80 8.88 15.80
C ARG A 301 2.59 9.77 15.54
N VAL A 302 2.57 10.43 14.38
CA VAL A 302 1.51 11.34 13.96
C VAL A 302 1.02 10.84 12.60
N HIS A 303 -0.23 10.38 12.58
CA HIS A 303 -0.88 9.83 11.40
C HIS A 303 -2.32 10.33 11.31
N PRO A 304 -2.53 11.61 10.92
CA PRO A 304 -3.85 12.21 10.89
C PRO A 304 -4.75 11.51 9.88
N CYS A 305 -6.01 11.28 10.25
CA CYS A 305 -6.96 10.60 9.37
C CYS A 305 -7.71 11.59 8.52
N LYS A 306 -7.93 11.28 7.24
CA LYS A 306 -8.80 12.12 6.41
C LYS A 306 -10.25 11.84 6.76
N GLN A 307 -11.00 12.89 7.15
CA GLN A 307 -12.39 12.77 7.59
C GLN A 307 -13.27 12.09 6.53
N ASN A 308 -13.12 12.44 5.26
CA ASN A 308 -13.94 11.86 4.18
C ASN A 308 -13.68 10.37 3.98
N GLY A 309 -12.41 9.93 4.06
CA GLY A 309 -12.05 8.52 4.01
C GLY A 309 -12.67 7.71 5.15
N LEU A 310 -12.64 8.24 6.38
CA LEU A 310 -13.29 7.60 7.53
C LEU A 310 -14.81 7.56 7.40
N LEU A 311 -15.45 8.64 6.94
CA LEU A 311 -16.89 8.66 6.72
C LEU A 311 -17.31 7.63 5.65
N LYS A 312 -16.52 7.47 4.59
CA LYS A 312 -16.73 6.41 3.60
C LYS A 312 -16.63 5.03 4.26
N ALA A 313 -15.59 4.78 5.07
CA ALA A 313 -15.41 3.52 5.79
C ALA A 313 -16.60 3.18 6.69
N LEU A 314 -17.07 4.15 7.47
CA LEU A 314 -18.22 3.99 8.36
C LEU A 314 -19.50 3.71 7.58
N SER A 315 -19.70 4.37 6.44
CA SER A 315 -20.84 4.12 5.57
C SER A 315 -20.83 2.68 5.03
N LEU A 316 -19.67 2.16 4.63
CA LEU A 316 -19.51 0.78 4.15
C LEU A 316 -19.82 -0.26 5.23
N LEU A 317 -19.53 0.06 6.50
CA LEU A 317 -19.90 -0.76 7.65
C LEU A 317 -21.35 -0.59 8.11
N GLY A 318 -22.17 0.21 7.40
CA GLY A 318 -23.57 0.43 7.75
C GLY A 318 -23.79 1.43 8.90
N ASN A 319 -22.84 2.34 9.14
CA ASN A 319 -22.85 3.35 10.21
C ASN A 319 -23.10 2.72 11.60
N PRO A 320 -22.19 1.87 12.10
CA PRO A 320 -22.37 1.17 13.36
C PRO A 320 -22.50 2.16 14.54
N VAL A 321 -23.20 1.74 15.60
CA VAL A 321 -23.52 2.59 16.76
C VAL A 321 -22.27 2.97 17.55
N ALA A 322 -21.32 2.05 17.71
CA ALA A 322 -20.09 2.23 18.46
C ALA A 322 -18.86 1.85 17.61
N PRO A 323 -18.48 2.68 16.63
CA PRO A 323 -17.32 2.41 15.78
C PRO A 323 -16.00 2.60 16.55
N ARG A 324 -15.01 1.77 16.21
CA ARG A 324 -13.67 1.83 16.77
C ARG A 324 -12.63 1.94 15.67
N LEU A 325 -11.69 2.87 15.84
CA LEU A 325 -10.50 3.00 15.02
C LEU A 325 -9.28 2.53 15.80
N TYR A 326 -8.65 1.46 15.33
CA TYR A 326 -7.43 0.92 15.87
C TYR A 326 -6.24 1.41 15.05
N PHE A 327 -5.39 2.22 15.67
CA PHE A 327 -4.04 2.47 15.17
C PHE A 327 -3.15 1.31 15.53
N VAL A 328 -2.56 0.66 14.55
CA VAL A 328 -1.75 -0.54 14.75
C VAL A 328 -0.30 -0.14 14.54
N VAL A 329 0.51 -0.25 15.58
CA VAL A 329 1.83 0.38 15.64
C VAL A 329 2.90 -0.58 16.15
N PRO A 330 4.17 -0.36 15.77
CA PRO A 330 5.27 -1.16 16.26
C PRO A 330 5.60 -0.79 17.73
N PRO A 331 6.32 -1.65 18.47
CA PRO A 331 6.63 -1.42 19.89
C PRO A 331 7.29 -0.08 20.20
N ASP A 332 8.19 0.40 19.34
CA ASP A 332 8.90 1.68 19.48
C ASP A 332 8.00 2.92 19.39
N VAL A 333 6.81 2.78 18.81
CA VAL A 333 5.81 3.85 18.66
C VAL A 333 4.75 3.78 19.75
N PHE A 334 4.48 2.57 20.27
CA PHE A 334 3.32 2.29 21.11
C PHE A 334 3.19 3.18 22.32
N GLU A 335 4.23 3.36 23.14
CA GLU A 335 4.11 4.16 24.39
C GLU A 335 3.80 5.64 24.10
N GLY A 336 4.43 6.22 23.07
CA GLY A 336 4.34 7.64 22.76
C GLY A 336 3.17 8.05 21.86
N PHE A 337 2.37 7.10 21.36
CA PHE A 337 1.33 7.39 20.37
C PHE A 337 0.16 8.20 20.96
N LYS A 338 -0.24 9.30 20.35
CA LYS A 338 -1.31 10.14 20.91
C LYS A 338 -2.57 10.08 20.06
N TYR A 339 -3.66 10.65 20.58
CA TYR A 339 -4.89 10.86 19.80
C TYR A 339 -4.59 11.57 18.48
N GLN A 340 -5.21 11.10 17.40
CA GLN A 340 -4.98 11.62 16.04
C GLN A 340 -6.14 12.52 15.61
N ASP A 341 -5.81 13.74 15.20
CA ASP A 341 -6.80 14.70 14.69
C ASP A 341 -7.29 14.34 13.28
N TYR A 342 -8.51 14.79 12.96
CA TYR A 342 -9.09 14.63 11.64
C TYR A 342 -8.66 15.75 10.70
N HIS A 343 -8.23 15.36 9.49
CA HIS A 343 -7.73 16.26 8.46
C HIS A 343 -8.66 16.27 7.24
N THR A 344 -8.62 17.39 6.52
CA THR A 344 -9.26 17.56 5.22
C THR A 344 -8.46 16.83 4.14
N VAL A 345 -9.05 16.64 2.95
CA VAL A 345 -8.34 16.09 1.77
C VAL A 345 -7.08 16.91 1.42
N ARG A 346 -7.06 18.21 1.78
CA ARG A 346 -5.93 19.12 1.57
C ARG A 346 -4.89 19.08 2.69
N GLY A 347 -5.04 18.20 3.68
CA GLY A 347 -4.08 17.98 4.76
C GLY A 347 -4.19 18.95 5.95
N GLY A 348 -5.07 19.96 5.90
CA GLY A 348 -5.32 20.84 7.05
C GLY A 348 -6.30 20.22 8.05
N LYS A 349 -6.17 20.57 9.34
CA LYS A 349 -7.12 20.14 10.39
C LYS A 349 -8.56 20.52 10.05
N VAL A 350 -9.49 19.61 10.30
CA VAL A 350 -10.92 19.85 10.12
C VAL A 350 -11.41 20.80 11.21
N LYS A 351 -12.14 21.86 10.80
CA LYS A 351 -12.75 22.82 11.74
C LYS A 351 -14.02 22.28 12.40
N VAL A 352 -14.82 21.51 11.66
CA VAL A 352 -16.09 20.94 12.11
C VAL A 352 -16.06 19.44 11.87
N VAL A 353 -15.94 18.68 12.96
CA VAL A 353 -15.93 17.21 12.93
C VAL A 353 -17.36 16.70 12.76
N ASP A 354 -17.56 15.80 11.81
CA ASP A 354 -18.85 15.16 11.57
C ASP A 354 -19.35 14.39 12.81
N GLU A 355 -20.65 14.47 13.10
CA GLU A 355 -21.27 13.82 14.28
C GLU A 355 -20.99 12.31 14.34
N LYS A 356 -20.88 11.63 13.19
CA LYS A 356 -20.54 10.20 13.15
C LYS A 356 -19.13 9.93 13.63
N LEU A 357 -18.18 10.84 13.37
CA LEU A 357 -16.79 10.72 13.81
C LEU A 357 -16.60 11.12 15.28
N LYS A 358 -17.51 11.90 15.86
CA LYS A 358 -17.50 12.17 17.31
C LYS A 358 -17.74 10.91 18.14
N LYS A 359 -18.43 9.91 17.57
CA LYS A 359 -18.67 8.59 18.19
C LYS A 359 -17.53 7.59 17.94
N LEU A 360 -16.57 7.93 17.07
CA LEU A 360 -15.47 7.05 16.71
C LEU A 360 -14.42 7.05 17.83
N GLU A 361 -14.35 5.94 18.55
CA GLU A 361 -13.35 5.75 19.60
C GLU A 361 -12.01 5.36 18.97
N GLN A 362 -10.94 6.06 19.34
CA GLN A 362 -9.59 5.75 18.88
C GLN A 362 -8.87 4.89 19.92
N TYR A 363 -8.19 3.86 19.45
CA TYR A 363 -7.34 2.97 20.22
C TYR A 363 -6.01 2.83 19.52
N VAL A 364 -4.95 2.51 20.26
CA VAL A 364 -3.70 2.03 19.69
C VAL A 364 -3.46 0.60 20.12
N ILE A 365 -3.04 -0.24 19.18
CA ILE A 365 -2.67 -1.65 19.35
C ILE A 365 -1.17 -1.79 19.11
N LYS A 366 -0.47 -2.48 20.03
CA LYS A 366 0.92 -2.88 19.85
C LYS A 366 1.00 -4.19 19.07
N ILE A 367 1.85 -4.22 18.06
CA ILE A 367 2.26 -5.47 17.40
C ILE A 367 3.47 -6.07 18.12
N ASP A 368 3.31 -7.29 18.60
CA ASP A 368 4.38 -8.09 19.18
C ASP A 368 5.10 -8.90 18.08
N TYR A 369 6.42 -8.74 17.98
CA TYR A 369 7.24 -9.43 16.99
C TYR A 369 7.53 -10.90 17.34
N ASP A 370 7.31 -11.29 18.58
CA ASP A 370 7.43 -12.69 19.02
C ASP A 370 6.25 -13.54 18.52
N TYR A 371 5.14 -12.91 18.13
CA TYR A 371 4.02 -13.62 17.54
C TYR A 371 4.38 -14.22 16.18
N GLU A 372 4.10 -15.51 16.00
CA GLU A 372 4.25 -16.19 14.72
C GLU A 372 2.93 -16.24 13.95
N ILE A 373 2.93 -15.71 12.73
CA ILE A 373 1.78 -15.81 11.85
C ILE A 373 1.79 -17.16 11.13
N ARG A 374 0.61 -17.75 10.99
CA ARG A 374 0.39 -18.89 10.11
C ARG A 374 0.16 -18.36 8.70
N LEU A 375 1.13 -18.54 7.81
CA LEU A 375 0.90 -18.28 6.39
C LEU A 375 -0.11 -19.32 5.90
N ALA A 376 -1.14 -18.86 5.18
CA ALA A 376 -2.02 -19.79 4.47
C ALA A 376 -1.14 -20.59 3.50
N ASN A 377 -1.08 -21.92 3.67
CA ASN A 377 -0.55 -22.80 2.62
C ASN A 377 -1.33 -22.50 1.34
N ASP A 378 -0.68 -22.52 0.17
CA ASP A 378 -1.20 -22.17 -1.17
C ASP A 378 -2.39 -23.06 -1.67
N PHE A 379 -3.38 -23.36 -0.82
CA PHE A 379 -4.62 -24.06 -1.16
C PHE A 379 -5.63 -23.18 -1.91
N VAL A 380 -5.37 -21.88 -2.08
CA VAL A 380 -6.27 -20.95 -2.79
C VAL A 380 -6.12 -21.07 -4.31
N GLU A 381 -4.98 -21.54 -4.83
CA GLU A 381 -4.81 -21.76 -6.28
C GLU A 381 -5.75 -22.84 -6.84
N LYS A 382 -6.10 -23.87 -6.03
CA LYS A 382 -7.07 -24.87 -6.46
C LYS A 382 -8.49 -24.31 -6.62
N SER A 383 -8.91 -23.39 -5.74
CA SER A 383 -10.28 -22.86 -5.77
C SER A 383 -10.54 -21.87 -6.92
N ILE A 384 -9.48 -21.22 -7.42
CA ILE A 384 -9.57 -20.37 -8.61
C ILE A 384 -9.46 -21.23 -9.88
N ASN A 385 -8.57 -22.23 -9.92
CA ASN A 385 -8.47 -23.15 -11.06
C ASN A 385 -9.72 -24.01 -11.25
N LEU A 386 -10.38 -24.45 -10.17
CA LEU A 386 -11.66 -25.18 -10.25
C LEU A 386 -12.78 -24.33 -10.89
N ARG A 387 -12.82 -23.02 -10.63
CA ARG A 387 -13.80 -22.11 -11.27
C ARG A 387 -13.51 -21.85 -12.75
N VAL A 388 -12.24 -21.90 -13.16
CA VAL A 388 -11.85 -21.75 -14.57
C VAL A 388 -12.12 -23.05 -15.35
N GLU A 389 -11.90 -24.23 -14.75
CA GLU A 389 -12.21 -25.52 -15.37
C GLU A 389 -13.72 -25.75 -15.54
N GLU A 390 -14.54 -25.43 -14.52
CA GLU A 390 -16.01 -25.50 -14.63
C GLU A 390 -16.57 -24.52 -15.68
N GLY A 391 -15.93 -23.36 -15.86
CA GLY A 391 -16.26 -22.39 -16.92
C GLY A 391 -15.88 -22.88 -18.32
N GLN A 392 -14.83 -23.68 -18.45
CA GLN A 392 -14.42 -24.26 -19.73
C GLN A 392 -15.29 -25.47 -20.13
N GLU A 393 -15.63 -26.38 -19.21
CA GLU A 393 -16.49 -27.53 -19.50
C GLU A 393 -17.91 -27.12 -19.93
N SER A 394 -18.50 -26.11 -19.28
CA SER A 394 -19.80 -25.56 -19.66
C SER A 394 -19.79 -24.89 -21.06
N SER A 395 -18.66 -24.29 -21.45
CA SER A 395 -18.48 -23.71 -22.78
C SER A 395 -18.34 -24.77 -23.90
N VAL A 396 -17.72 -25.92 -23.58
CA VAL A 396 -17.54 -27.05 -24.51
C VAL A 396 -18.87 -27.78 -24.73
N GLN A 397 -19.66 -28.00 -23.69
CA GLN A 397 -21.01 -28.58 -23.82
C GLN A 397 -21.97 -27.69 -24.62
N SER A 398 -21.88 -26.35 -24.44
CA SER A 398 -22.64 -25.38 -25.23
C SER A 398 -22.27 -25.38 -26.73
N ARG A 399 -20.97 -25.55 -27.05
CA ARG A 399 -20.49 -25.67 -28.43
C ARG A 399 -20.88 -26.99 -29.09
N MET A 400 -20.91 -28.11 -28.35
CA MET A 400 -21.37 -29.40 -28.88
C MET A 400 -22.89 -29.40 -29.18
N SER A 401 -23.69 -28.75 -28.33
CA SER A 401 -25.16 -28.65 -28.56
C SER A 401 -25.51 -27.77 -29.78
N LYS A 402 -24.74 -26.72 -30.07
CA LYS A 402 -24.95 -25.88 -31.26
C LYS A 402 -24.50 -26.54 -32.57
N ARG A 403 -23.51 -27.44 -32.54
CA ARG A 403 -23.04 -28.19 -33.73
C ARG A 403 -23.99 -29.31 -34.15
N SER A 404 -24.79 -29.84 -33.22
CA SER A 404 -25.85 -30.82 -33.51
C SER A 404 -27.06 -30.20 -34.23
N LYS A 405 -27.35 -28.91 -34.00
CA LYS A 405 -28.52 -28.22 -34.59
C LYS A 405 -28.32 -27.67 -36.00
N THR A 406 -27.13 -27.76 -36.58
CA THR A 406 -26.81 -27.23 -37.93
C THR A 406 -26.66 -28.31 -39.01
N ALA A 407 -26.96 -29.57 -38.69
CA ALA A 407 -26.87 -30.69 -39.63
C ALA A 407 -28.23 -31.17 -40.20
N ASN A 408 -29.34 -30.48 -39.89
CA ASN A 408 -30.66 -30.78 -40.44
C ASN A 408 -31.34 -29.48 -40.94
N VAL A 409 -30.94 -29.02 -42.13
CA VAL A 409 -31.79 -28.27 -43.08
C VAL A 409 -31.37 -28.68 -44.49
#